data_AF-A0A545VRE7-F1
#
_entry.id   AF-A0A545VRE7-F1
#
_cell.length_a   1.000
_cell.length_b   1.000
_cell.length_c   1.000
_cell.angle_alpha   90.00
_cell.angle_beta   90.00
_cell.angle_gamma   90.00
#
_symmetry.space_group_name_H-M   'P 1'
#
loop_
_entity.id
_entity.type
_entity.pdbx_description
1 polymer ?
#
loop_
_entity_poly.entity_id
_entity_poly.type
_entity_poly.pdbx_seq_one_letter_code
_entity_poly.pdbx_strand_id
1 'polypeptide(L)'
;MAADNDSLIHAASAGDLDRLRTLLAADKEPTQDTIHALRTAAVKGLQLDIMDYLLSQYPGVPLDEEVVRAAINTGSVPILQALLARDPSCANMQFDRRGTPLVVACMGQQSIAYLQCLLEAGADPNQDPDAAAYPLALVAALYRDTAAIDLLLQHGARLENSGALAAAAQRGNEPMLCHLMARGARSDSDAATATTTPPLHVAVGAGHAGAARILLQHGADANVRNSAGNRAMDVALAMQSKGKDTSEVLKVLEES
;
A
#
# COMPACT_ATOMS: atom_id res chain seq x y z
N MET A 1 27.66 35.34 5.60
CA MET A 1 27.06 34.36 6.52
C MET A 1 26.42 33.30 5.66
N ALA A 2 26.72 32.02 5.86
CA ALA A 2 25.98 30.95 5.23
C ALA A 2 24.48 31.12 5.56
N ALA A 3 23.60 30.84 4.61
CA ALA A 3 22.17 30.93 4.85
C ALA A 3 21.80 30.02 6.03
N ASP A 4 20.98 30.53 6.95
CA ASP A 4 20.44 29.74 8.04
C ASP A 4 19.53 28.64 7.45
N ASN A 5 19.83 27.37 7.77
CA ASN A 5 19.15 26.22 7.20
C ASN A 5 17.66 26.21 7.53
N ASP A 6 17.29 26.71 8.72
CA ASP A 6 15.89 26.84 9.14
C ASP A 6 15.14 27.87 8.28
N SER A 7 15.81 28.97 7.93
CA SER A 7 15.26 29.99 7.03
C SER A 7 15.05 29.46 5.61
N LEU A 8 15.96 28.62 5.10
CA LEU A 8 15.80 27.95 3.80
C LEU A 8 14.62 26.95 3.83
N ILE A 9 14.54 26.11 4.85
CA ILE A 9 13.46 25.12 5.03
C ILE A 9 12.10 25.79 5.16
N HIS A 10 12.02 26.89 5.91
CA HIS A 10 10.80 27.68 6.03
C HIS A 10 10.37 28.28 4.68
N ALA A 11 11.30 28.88 3.92
CA ALA A 11 10.97 29.41 2.60
C ALA A 11 10.49 28.29 1.64
N ALA A 12 11.16 27.14 1.67
CA ALA A 12 10.82 25.98 0.85
C ALA A 12 9.43 25.41 1.17
N SER A 13 9.07 25.30 2.45
CA SER A 13 7.76 24.78 2.88
C SER A 13 6.61 25.79 2.69
N ALA A 14 6.90 27.08 2.83
CA ALA A 14 5.90 28.15 2.70
C ALA A 14 5.60 28.55 1.24
N GLY A 15 6.37 28.08 0.26
CA GLY A 15 6.18 28.43 -1.14
C GLY A 15 6.83 29.76 -1.55
N ASP A 16 7.73 30.31 -0.74
CA ASP A 16 8.41 31.58 -1.00
C ASP A 16 9.65 31.37 -1.89
N LEU A 17 9.40 31.17 -3.20
CA LEU A 17 10.44 30.88 -4.19
C LEU A 17 11.46 32.01 -4.33
N ASP A 18 11.03 33.27 -4.26
CA ASP A 18 11.93 34.43 -4.42
C ASP A 18 12.88 34.56 -3.23
N ARG A 19 12.38 34.35 -2.01
CA ARG A 19 13.23 34.29 -0.82
C ARG A 19 14.16 33.09 -0.86
N LEU A 20 13.68 31.92 -1.27
CA LEU A 20 14.51 30.72 -1.40
C LEU A 20 15.67 30.94 -2.38
N ARG A 21 15.40 31.54 -3.54
CA ARG A 21 16.43 31.91 -4.54
C ARG A 21 17.47 32.86 -3.96
N THR A 22 17.01 33.89 -3.24
CA THR A 22 17.89 34.89 -2.63
C THR A 22 18.81 34.26 -1.58
N LEU A 23 18.26 33.37 -0.73
CA LEU A 23 19.02 32.68 0.30
C LEU A 23 20.03 31.68 -0.30
N LEU A 24 19.63 30.91 -1.33
CA LEU A 24 20.53 29.97 -2.01
C LEU A 24 21.64 30.68 -2.79
N ALA A 25 21.38 31.85 -3.37
CA ALA A 25 22.41 32.63 -4.07
C ALA A 25 23.48 33.21 -3.11
N ALA A 26 23.13 33.40 -1.83
CA ALA A 26 24.05 33.85 -0.80
C ALA A 26 24.93 32.71 -0.25
N ASP A 27 24.51 31.45 -0.45
CA ASP A 27 25.26 30.26 -0.07
C ASP A 27 26.08 29.74 -1.25
N LYS A 28 27.38 29.51 -1.06
CA LYS A 28 28.29 29.27 -2.19
C LYS A 28 28.15 27.88 -2.80
N GLU A 29 27.62 26.91 -2.07
CA GLU A 29 27.33 25.54 -2.53
C GLU A 29 26.58 24.79 -1.42
N PRO A 30 25.24 24.69 -1.47
CA PRO A 30 24.48 23.94 -0.47
C PRO A 30 24.84 22.45 -0.54
N THR A 31 24.90 21.80 0.61
CA THR A 31 25.21 20.36 0.69
C THR A 31 24.06 19.53 0.11
N GLN A 32 24.37 18.28 -0.23
CA GLN A 32 23.36 17.29 -0.64
C GLN A 32 22.24 17.16 0.42
N ASP A 33 22.61 17.05 1.70
CA ASP A 33 21.65 16.94 2.81
C ASP A 33 20.74 18.17 2.91
N THR A 34 21.28 19.38 2.71
CA THR A 34 20.49 20.60 2.63
C THR A 34 19.50 20.52 1.48
N ILE A 35 19.93 20.10 0.29
CA ILE A 35 19.05 19.98 -0.89
C ILE A 35 17.94 18.94 -0.65
N HIS A 36 18.25 17.80 -0.02
CA HIS A 36 17.25 16.79 0.38
C HIS A 36 16.25 17.34 1.40
N ALA A 37 16.71 18.10 2.40
CA ALA A 37 15.85 18.75 3.38
C ALA A 37 14.91 19.77 2.72
N LEU A 38 15.40 20.57 1.77
CA LEU A 38 14.59 21.53 1.03
C LEU A 38 13.56 20.87 0.13
N ARG A 39 13.94 19.81 -0.59
CA ARG A 39 13.00 19.00 -1.39
C ARG A 39 11.91 18.40 -0.51
N THR A 40 12.29 17.83 0.64
CA THR A 40 11.35 17.27 1.61
C THR A 40 10.39 18.33 2.15
N ALA A 41 10.89 19.52 2.48
CA ALA A 41 10.09 20.63 2.97
C ALA A 41 9.10 21.14 1.91
N ALA A 42 9.57 21.29 0.66
CA ALA A 42 8.74 21.68 -0.47
C ALA A 42 7.63 20.66 -0.73
N VAL A 43 7.97 19.36 -0.74
CA VAL A 43 7.01 18.26 -0.91
C VAL A 43 5.96 18.25 0.20
N LYS A 44 6.38 18.33 1.48
CA LYS A 44 5.46 18.36 2.64
C LYS A 44 4.56 19.60 2.62
N GLY A 45 5.05 20.72 2.08
CA GLY A 45 4.30 21.95 1.87
C GLY A 45 3.46 21.98 0.58
N LEU A 46 3.47 20.93 -0.24
CA LEU A 46 2.83 20.86 -1.56
C LEU A 46 3.32 21.92 -2.57
N GLN A 47 4.57 22.38 -2.42
CA GLN A 47 5.14 23.47 -3.19
C GLN A 47 5.78 22.97 -4.50
N LEU A 48 4.95 22.76 -5.53
CA LEU A 48 5.41 22.23 -6.82
C LEU A 48 6.43 23.14 -7.51
N ASP A 49 6.19 24.46 -7.53
CA ASP A 49 7.11 25.42 -8.17
C ASP A 49 8.51 25.40 -7.55
N ILE A 50 8.56 25.24 -6.22
CA ILE A 50 9.82 25.10 -5.49
C ILE A 50 10.46 23.74 -5.80
N MET A 51 9.66 22.68 -5.84
CA MET A 51 10.16 21.35 -6.19
C MET A 51 10.80 21.34 -7.59
N ASP A 52 10.13 21.88 -8.60
CA ASP A 52 10.63 21.99 -9.97
C ASP A 52 11.90 22.85 -10.05
N TYR A 53 11.93 23.95 -9.30
CA TYR A 53 13.13 24.76 -9.16
C TYR A 53 14.30 23.96 -8.56
N LEU A 54 14.10 23.23 -7.46
CA LEU A 54 15.15 22.44 -6.81
C LEU A 54 15.59 21.23 -7.66
N LEU A 55 14.70 20.65 -8.47
CA LEU A 55 15.04 19.59 -9.41
C LEU A 55 15.88 20.11 -10.58
N SER A 56 15.53 21.29 -11.11
CA SER A 56 16.22 21.91 -12.24
C SER A 56 17.58 22.51 -11.86
N GLN A 57 17.71 23.14 -10.69
CA GLN A 57 18.97 23.73 -10.23
C GLN A 57 19.99 22.71 -9.76
N TYR A 58 19.55 21.60 -9.18
CA TYR A 58 20.44 20.59 -8.61
C TYR A 58 20.22 19.22 -9.26
N PRO A 59 20.44 19.08 -10.58
CA PRO A 59 20.23 17.81 -11.26
C PRO A 59 21.21 16.75 -10.76
N GLY A 60 22.43 17.10 -10.34
CA GLY A 60 23.41 16.12 -9.86
C GLY A 60 23.05 15.43 -8.54
N VAL A 61 22.07 15.95 -7.79
CA VAL A 61 21.68 15.40 -6.48
C VAL A 61 20.57 14.36 -6.65
N PRO A 62 20.81 13.07 -6.30
CA PRO A 62 19.81 12.00 -6.46
C PRO A 62 18.59 12.24 -5.58
N LEU A 63 17.46 11.62 -5.92
CA LEU A 63 16.31 11.55 -5.01
C LEU A 63 16.61 10.53 -3.93
N ASP A 64 16.43 10.92 -2.67
CA ASP A 64 16.56 10.03 -1.52
C ASP A 64 15.20 9.48 -1.09
N GLU A 65 15.26 8.45 -0.25
CA GLU A 65 14.10 7.72 0.26
C GLU A 65 13.10 8.60 1.01
N GLU A 66 13.55 9.61 1.77
CA GLU A 66 12.65 10.49 2.53
C GLU A 66 11.87 11.43 1.61
N VAL A 67 12.49 12.00 0.57
CA VAL A 67 11.79 12.84 -0.42
C VAL A 67 10.71 12.04 -1.16
N VAL A 68 11.05 10.85 -1.64
CA VAL A 68 10.09 9.98 -2.35
C VAL A 68 8.95 9.55 -1.41
N ARG A 69 9.27 9.16 -0.17
CA ARG A 69 8.26 8.80 0.84
C ARG A 69 7.35 9.97 1.21
N ALA A 70 7.91 11.17 1.39
CA ALA A 70 7.12 12.36 1.66
C ALA A 70 6.13 12.63 0.52
N ALA A 71 6.55 12.47 -0.73
CA ALA A 71 5.67 12.68 -1.88
C ALA A 71 4.52 11.67 -1.90
N ILE A 72 4.77 10.40 -1.57
CA ILE A 72 3.72 9.38 -1.44
C ILE A 72 2.73 9.74 -0.35
N ASN A 73 3.21 10.17 0.82
CA ASN A 73 2.35 10.54 1.94
C ASN A 73 1.47 11.76 1.63
N THR A 74 1.89 12.65 0.72
CA THR A 74 1.09 13.80 0.31
C THR A 74 -0.08 13.43 -0.61
N GLY A 75 0.02 12.31 -1.34
CA GLY A 75 -0.98 11.92 -2.35
C GLY A 75 -1.05 12.86 -3.57
N SER A 76 -0.10 13.78 -3.72
CA SER A 76 -0.08 14.74 -4.82
C SER A 76 0.46 14.11 -6.11
N VAL A 77 -0.43 13.85 -7.07
CA VAL A 77 -0.06 13.32 -8.39
C VAL A 77 0.94 14.24 -9.12
N PRO A 78 0.77 15.59 -9.13
CA PRO A 78 1.75 16.47 -9.78
C PRO A 78 3.15 16.37 -9.18
N ILE A 79 3.26 16.29 -7.85
CA ILE A 79 4.57 16.14 -7.18
C ILE A 79 5.19 14.79 -7.51
N LEU A 80 4.39 13.71 -7.50
CA LEU A 80 4.86 12.40 -7.91
C LEU A 80 5.37 12.42 -9.36
N GLN A 81 4.63 13.03 -10.28
CA GLN A 81 5.02 13.15 -11.67
C GLN A 81 6.34 13.93 -11.84
N ALA A 82 6.54 15.00 -11.07
CA ALA A 82 7.80 15.75 -11.07
C ALA A 82 8.99 14.87 -10.61
N LEU A 83 8.80 14.04 -9.57
CA LEU A 83 9.83 13.10 -9.12
C LEU A 83 10.13 12.03 -10.18
N LEU A 84 9.09 11.40 -10.74
CA LEU A 84 9.22 10.34 -11.75
C LEU A 84 9.84 10.86 -13.05
N ALA A 85 9.52 12.09 -13.46
CA ALA A 85 10.13 12.73 -14.63
C ALA A 85 11.64 12.95 -14.42
N ARG A 86 12.07 13.21 -13.18
CA ARG A 86 13.50 13.33 -12.84
C ARG A 86 14.19 11.96 -12.81
N ASP A 87 13.58 10.99 -12.15
CA ASP A 87 14.14 9.66 -11.93
C ASP A 87 13.03 8.59 -11.92
N PRO A 88 12.78 7.93 -13.07
CA PRO A 88 11.78 6.88 -13.17
C PRO A 88 12.06 5.67 -12.26
N SER A 89 13.32 5.45 -11.86
CA SER A 89 13.68 4.35 -10.98
C SER A 89 13.06 4.49 -9.58
N CYS A 90 12.66 5.70 -9.20
CA CYS A 90 12.03 5.94 -7.91
C CYS A 90 10.69 5.19 -7.76
N ALA A 91 10.01 4.79 -8.84
CA ALA A 91 8.79 3.98 -8.81
C ALA A 91 8.98 2.58 -8.18
N ASN A 92 10.21 2.05 -8.23
CA ASN A 92 10.58 0.75 -7.66
C ASN A 92 11.66 0.87 -6.56
N MET A 93 11.84 2.06 -6.00
CA MET A 93 12.77 2.28 -4.88
C MET A 93 12.42 1.36 -3.71
N GLN A 94 13.41 0.69 -3.15
CA GLN A 94 13.23 -0.15 -1.97
C GLN A 94 13.32 0.72 -0.71
N PHE A 95 12.27 0.73 0.09
CA PHE A 95 12.27 1.39 1.39
C PHE A 95 12.59 0.43 2.53
N ASP A 96 13.14 0.95 3.61
CA ASP A 96 13.46 0.18 4.82
C ASP A 96 12.23 -0.57 5.35
N ARG A 97 12.19 -1.90 5.15
CA ARG A 97 11.15 -2.86 5.61
C ARG A 97 9.69 -2.52 5.24
N ARG A 98 9.44 -1.41 4.52
CA ARG A 98 8.11 -0.88 4.16
C ARG A 98 7.71 -1.18 2.72
N GLY A 99 8.58 -1.84 1.96
CA GLY A 99 8.34 -2.21 0.56
C GLY A 99 8.65 -1.08 -0.41
N THR A 100 7.97 -1.05 -1.54
CA THR A 100 8.17 -0.02 -2.58
C THR A 100 7.18 1.13 -2.47
N PRO A 101 7.37 2.22 -3.26
CA PRO A 101 6.39 3.29 -3.38
C PRO A 101 4.94 2.84 -3.50
N LEU A 102 4.67 1.83 -4.35
CA LEU A 102 3.33 1.31 -4.54
C LEU A 102 2.77 0.67 -3.26
N VAL A 103 3.59 -0.10 -2.53
CA VAL A 103 3.20 -0.69 -1.23
C VAL A 103 2.86 0.41 -0.22
N VAL A 104 3.69 1.44 -0.11
CA VAL A 104 3.43 2.58 0.80
C VAL A 104 2.18 3.36 0.36
N ALA A 105 1.96 3.54 -0.94
CA ALA A 105 0.78 4.21 -1.45
C ALA A 105 -0.51 3.42 -1.11
N CYS A 106 -0.49 2.09 -1.27
CA CYS A 106 -1.59 1.22 -0.87
C CYS A 106 -1.82 1.24 0.65
N MET A 107 -0.76 1.18 1.47
CA MET A 107 -0.88 1.28 2.93
C MET A 107 -1.47 2.63 3.37
N GLY A 108 -1.09 3.72 2.70
CA GLY A 108 -1.60 5.07 2.93
C GLY A 108 -2.97 5.33 2.32
N GLN A 109 -3.59 4.34 1.65
CA GLN A 109 -4.86 4.46 0.96
C GLN A 109 -4.90 5.63 -0.05
N GLN A 110 -3.80 5.83 -0.78
CA GLN A 110 -3.71 6.88 -1.80
C GLN A 110 -4.74 6.67 -2.92
N SER A 111 -5.10 7.77 -3.59
CA SER A 111 -6.15 7.75 -4.62
C SER A 111 -5.84 6.81 -5.78
N ILE A 112 -6.87 6.34 -6.49
CA ILE A 112 -6.72 5.50 -7.69
C ILE A 112 -5.82 6.17 -8.73
N ALA A 113 -5.97 7.48 -8.94
CA ALA A 113 -5.12 8.25 -9.85
C ALA A 113 -3.64 8.24 -9.43
N TYR A 114 -3.37 8.23 -8.12
CA TYR A 114 -2.00 8.15 -7.60
C TYR A 114 -1.40 6.76 -7.84
N LEU A 115 -2.17 5.70 -7.56
CA LEU A 115 -1.74 4.32 -7.85
C LEU A 115 -1.50 4.14 -9.35
N GLN A 116 -2.39 4.69 -10.19
CA GLN A 116 -2.28 4.62 -11.65
C GLN A 116 -1.00 5.30 -12.13
N CYS A 117 -0.67 6.49 -11.61
CA CYS A 117 0.57 7.19 -11.94
C CYS A 117 1.82 6.34 -11.63
N LEU A 118 1.86 5.68 -10.46
CA LEU A 118 2.97 4.78 -10.11
C LEU A 118 3.06 3.57 -11.05
N LEU A 119 1.92 2.93 -11.36
CA LEU A 119 1.86 1.75 -12.21
C LEU A 119 2.20 2.04 -13.67
N GLU A 120 1.76 3.18 -14.20
CA GLU A 120 2.12 3.69 -15.53
C GLU A 120 3.62 4.02 -15.63
N ALA A 121 4.23 4.43 -14.51
CA ALA A 121 5.68 4.62 -14.41
C ALA A 121 6.46 3.31 -14.19
N GLY A 122 5.79 2.16 -14.21
CA GLY A 122 6.42 0.85 -14.14
C GLY A 122 6.67 0.32 -12.72
N ALA A 123 5.96 0.83 -11.71
CA ALA A 123 5.96 0.20 -10.38
C ALA A 123 5.48 -1.26 -10.48
N ASP A 124 6.26 -2.20 -9.95
CA ASP A 124 5.89 -3.62 -9.98
C ASP A 124 4.79 -3.92 -8.93
N PRO A 125 3.61 -4.40 -9.36
CA PRO A 125 2.52 -4.74 -8.44
C PRO A 125 2.71 -6.07 -7.69
N ASN A 126 3.77 -6.82 -7.96
CA ASN A 126 4.03 -8.17 -7.42
C ASN A 126 5.28 -8.26 -6.54
N GLN A 127 5.65 -7.16 -5.86
CA GLN A 127 6.85 -7.03 -5.03
C GLN A 127 7.21 -8.28 -4.21
N ASP A 128 8.50 -8.41 -3.91
CA ASP A 128 9.11 -9.62 -3.34
C ASP A 128 8.35 -10.16 -2.10
N PRO A 129 8.03 -11.47 -2.06
CA PRO A 129 7.36 -12.14 -0.95
C PRO A 129 7.96 -11.93 0.44
N ASP A 130 9.23 -11.54 0.55
CA ASP A 130 9.87 -11.27 1.85
C ASP A 130 9.42 -9.93 2.48
N ALA A 131 8.70 -9.08 1.72
CA ALA A 131 8.05 -7.89 2.23
C ALA A 131 6.65 -8.21 2.80
N ALA A 132 6.27 -7.53 3.89
CA ALA A 132 5.15 -7.90 4.77
C ALA A 132 3.73 -7.96 4.15
N ALA A 133 3.51 -7.53 2.91
CA ALA A 133 2.25 -7.71 2.18
C ALA A 133 2.36 -7.32 0.68
N TYR A 134 1.67 -8.07 -0.20
CA TYR A 134 1.50 -7.69 -1.61
C TYR A 134 0.56 -6.48 -1.76
N PRO A 135 0.79 -5.58 -2.76
CA PRO A 135 -0.11 -4.45 -3.05
C PRO A 135 -1.59 -4.85 -3.17
N LEU A 136 -1.89 -5.98 -3.83
CA LEU A 136 -3.26 -6.46 -3.99
C LEU A 136 -3.93 -6.83 -2.66
N ALA A 137 -3.19 -7.42 -1.72
CA ALA A 137 -3.70 -7.72 -0.38
C ALA A 137 -3.96 -6.46 0.45
N LEU A 138 -3.07 -5.46 0.36
CA LEU A 138 -3.27 -4.18 1.02
C LEU A 138 -4.52 -3.47 0.49
N VAL A 139 -4.71 -3.44 -0.83
CA VAL A 139 -5.91 -2.91 -1.44
C VAL A 139 -7.15 -3.64 -0.95
N ALA A 140 -7.13 -4.98 -0.95
CA ALA A 140 -8.26 -5.78 -0.53
C ALA A 140 -8.66 -5.56 0.95
N ALA A 141 -7.68 -5.31 1.82
CA ALA A 141 -7.91 -5.04 3.23
C ALA A 141 -8.33 -3.59 3.53
N LEU A 142 -7.77 -2.61 2.84
CA LEU A 142 -7.83 -1.20 3.27
C LEU A 142 -8.76 -0.34 2.41
N TYR A 143 -8.97 -0.70 1.15
CA TYR A 143 -9.80 0.08 0.23
C TYR A 143 -11.26 -0.34 0.31
N ARG A 144 -12.14 0.64 0.10
CA ARG A 144 -13.59 0.41 0.01
C ARG A 144 -14.07 0.14 -1.41
N ASP A 145 -13.36 0.67 -2.40
CA ASP A 145 -13.70 0.54 -3.81
C ASP A 145 -12.83 -0.53 -4.48
N THR A 146 -13.49 -1.38 -5.26
CA THR A 146 -12.93 -2.43 -6.10
C THR A 146 -12.11 -1.91 -7.28
N ALA A 147 -12.22 -0.63 -7.64
CA ALA A 147 -11.47 -0.03 -8.75
C ALA A 147 -9.94 -0.20 -8.61
N ALA A 148 -9.42 -0.17 -7.37
CA ALA A 148 -8.00 -0.39 -7.10
C ALA A 148 -7.55 -1.82 -7.42
N ILE A 149 -8.41 -2.83 -7.22
CA ILE A 149 -8.13 -4.21 -7.65
C ILE A 149 -7.97 -4.25 -9.16
N ASP A 150 -8.92 -3.66 -9.87
CA ASP A 150 -8.97 -3.72 -11.32
C ASP A 150 -7.75 -3.07 -11.95
N LEU A 151 -7.35 -1.92 -11.40
CA LEU A 151 -6.14 -1.22 -11.78
C LEU A 151 -4.89 -2.09 -11.56
N LEU A 152 -4.74 -2.69 -10.36
CA LEU A 152 -3.59 -3.55 -10.08
C LEU A 152 -3.54 -4.78 -11.01
N LEU A 153 -4.68 -5.45 -11.24
CA LEU A 153 -4.77 -6.60 -12.14
C LEU A 153 -4.45 -6.23 -13.59
N GLN A 154 -4.91 -5.06 -14.07
CA GLN A 154 -4.59 -4.56 -15.41
C GLN A 154 -3.08 -4.34 -15.61
N HIS A 155 -2.36 -3.98 -14.55
CA HIS A 155 -0.90 -3.83 -14.57
C HIS A 155 -0.15 -5.11 -14.18
N GLY A 156 -0.83 -6.26 -14.14
CA GLY A 156 -0.18 -7.56 -14.00
C GLY A 156 -0.04 -8.06 -12.56
N ALA A 157 -0.78 -7.51 -11.60
CA ALA A 157 -0.86 -8.10 -10.25
C ALA A 157 -1.34 -9.56 -10.33
N ARG A 158 -0.65 -10.44 -9.60
CA ARG A 158 -1.04 -11.83 -9.44
C ARG A 158 -2.24 -11.90 -8.52
N LEU A 159 -3.28 -12.60 -8.97
CA LEU A 159 -4.48 -12.82 -8.17
C LEU A 159 -4.27 -13.97 -7.18
N GLU A 160 -3.75 -15.09 -7.68
CA GLU A 160 -3.47 -16.29 -6.90
C GLU A 160 -2.25 -16.11 -5.98
N ASN A 161 -2.32 -16.67 -4.77
CA ASN A 161 -1.30 -16.56 -3.73
C ASN A 161 -0.91 -15.13 -3.34
N SER A 162 -1.78 -14.16 -3.62
CA SER A 162 -1.55 -12.75 -3.30
C SER A 162 -1.87 -12.40 -1.86
N GLY A 163 -2.60 -13.26 -1.14
CA GLY A 163 -3.13 -12.96 0.19
C GLY A 163 -4.36 -12.05 0.16
N ALA A 164 -4.87 -11.69 -1.02
CA ALA A 164 -5.96 -10.73 -1.17
C ALA A 164 -7.30 -11.25 -0.64
N LEU A 165 -7.63 -12.52 -0.85
CA LEU A 165 -8.85 -13.11 -0.29
C LEU A 165 -8.75 -13.24 1.21
N ALA A 166 -7.61 -13.68 1.74
CA ALA A 166 -7.37 -13.75 3.17
C ALA A 166 -7.46 -12.36 3.83
N ALA A 167 -6.90 -11.32 3.19
CA ALA A 167 -6.95 -9.94 3.65
C ALA A 167 -8.38 -9.38 3.67
N ALA A 168 -9.16 -9.57 2.59
CA ALA A 168 -10.56 -9.17 2.54
C ALA A 168 -11.41 -9.96 3.58
N ALA A 169 -11.17 -11.26 3.72
CA ALA A 169 -11.82 -12.13 4.70
C ALA A 169 -11.55 -11.68 6.15
N GLN A 170 -10.30 -11.32 6.46
CA GLN A 170 -9.92 -10.80 7.78
C GLN A 170 -10.66 -9.53 8.16
N ARG A 171 -10.99 -8.70 7.16
CA ARG A 171 -11.70 -7.43 7.35
C ARG A 171 -13.21 -7.54 7.23
N GLY A 172 -13.72 -8.72 6.86
CA GLY A 172 -15.13 -8.90 6.52
C GLY A 172 -15.57 -8.06 5.32
N ASN A 173 -14.64 -7.75 4.39
CA ASN A 173 -14.91 -6.90 3.24
C ASN A 173 -15.61 -7.70 2.13
N GLU A 174 -16.90 -7.96 2.33
CA GLU A 174 -17.74 -8.77 1.45
C GLU A 174 -17.75 -8.29 -0.02
N PRO A 175 -17.90 -6.98 -0.33
CA PRO A 175 -17.81 -6.51 -1.72
C PRO A 175 -16.48 -6.85 -2.38
N MET A 176 -15.39 -6.76 -1.62
CA MET A 176 -14.05 -7.04 -2.12
C MET A 176 -13.83 -8.54 -2.36
N LEU A 177 -14.33 -9.40 -1.47
CA LEU A 177 -14.33 -10.85 -1.65
C LEU A 177 -15.08 -11.25 -2.93
N CYS A 178 -16.32 -10.79 -3.07
CA CYS A 178 -17.14 -11.05 -4.26
C CYS A 178 -16.42 -10.60 -5.54
N HIS A 179 -15.81 -9.42 -5.52
CA HIS A 179 -15.12 -8.88 -6.68
C HIS A 179 -13.85 -9.65 -7.04
N LEU A 180 -13.00 -10.00 -6.05
CA LEU A 180 -11.83 -10.85 -6.26
C LEU A 180 -12.22 -12.20 -6.90
N MET A 181 -13.29 -12.83 -6.39
CA MET A 181 -13.80 -14.09 -6.94
C MET A 181 -14.38 -13.92 -8.36
N ALA A 182 -15.08 -12.81 -8.62
CA ALA A 182 -15.56 -12.48 -9.97
C ALA A 182 -14.41 -12.26 -10.97
N ARG A 183 -13.23 -11.83 -10.49
CA ARG A 183 -11.99 -11.74 -11.27
C ARG A 183 -11.24 -13.09 -11.39
N GLY A 184 -11.79 -14.16 -10.84
CA GLY A 184 -11.28 -15.52 -10.99
C GLY A 184 -10.45 -16.03 -9.81
N ALA A 185 -10.42 -15.31 -8.68
CA ALA A 185 -9.73 -15.78 -7.49
C ALA A 185 -10.40 -17.05 -6.95
N ARG A 186 -9.64 -18.11 -6.75
CA ARG A 186 -10.17 -19.33 -6.14
C ARG A 186 -10.35 -19.15 -4.65
N SER A 187 -11.39 -19.75 -4.08
CA SER A 187 -11.67 -19.66 -2.64
C SER A 187 -10.54 -20.19 -1.73
N ASP A 188 -9.63 -20.98 -2.30
CA ASP A 188 -8.42 -21.53 -1.68
C ASP A 188 -7.11 -20.89 -2.18
N SER A 189 -7.17 -19.79 -2.93
CA SER A 189 -6.01 -19.16 -3.61
C SER A 189 -4.88 -18.77 -2.66
N ASP A 190 -5.20 -18.52 -1.40
CA ASP A 190 -4.26 -18.10 -0.36
C ASP A 190 -3.94 -19.24 0.62
N ALA A 191 -4.19 -20.50 0.25
CA ALA A 191 -3.87 -21.67 1.07
C ALA A 191 -2.60 -22.40 0.65
N ALA A 192 -1.92 -21.98 -0.43
CA ALA A 192 -0.91 -22.81 -1.10
C ALA A 192 0.50 -22.80 -0.46
N THR A 193 0.78 -21.98 0.54
CA THR A 193 2.08 -21.98 1.23
C THR A 193 1.96 -22.54 2.65
N ALA A 194 3.04 -23.14 3.15
CA ALA A 194 3.06 -23.79 4.47
C ALA A 194 2.72 -22.85 5.65
N THR A 195 2.77 -21.53 5.43
CA THR A 195 2.51 -20.50 6.44
C THR A 195 1.14 -19.82 6.25
N THR A 196 0.47 -20.00 5.11
CA THR A 196 -0.77 -19.27 4.80
C THR A 196 -2.00 -20.02 5.29
N THR A 197 -2.82 -19.34 6.09
CA THR A 197 -4.09 -19.85 6.61
C THR A 197 -5.18 -19.66 5.55
N PRO A 198 -6.00 -20.68 5.21
CA PRO A 198 -7.02 -20.54 4.17
C PRO A 198 -8.01 -19.41 4.49
N PRO A 199 -8.49 -18.64 3.48
CA PRO A 199 -9.35 -17.47 3.72
C PRO A 199 -10.59 -17.74 4.59
N LEU A 200 -11.20 -18.92 4.48
CA LEU A 200 -12.34 -19.32 5.33
C LEU A 200 -11.98 -19.34 6.82
N HIS A 201 -10.82 -19.89 7.17
CA HIS A 201 -10.36 -19.92 8.56
C HIS A 201 -10.08 -18.51 9.08
N VAL A 202 -9.60 -17.61 8.20
CA VAL A 202 -9.35 -16.20 8.53
C VAL A 202 -10.67 -15.48 8.82
N ALA A 203 -11.68 -15.62 7.96
CA ALA A 203 -13.01 -15.05 8.19
C ALA A 203 -13.63 -15.54 9.50
N VAL A 204 -13.55 -16.85 9.76
CA VAL A 204 -14.09 -17.50 10.97
C VAL A 204 -13.36 -17.02 12.22
N GLY A 205 -12.03 -16.98 12.21
CA GLY A 205 -11.23 -16.50 13.35
C GLY A 205 -11.44 -15.00 13.64
N ALA A 206 -11.79 -14.22 12.61
CA ALA A 206 -12.15 -12.81 12.74
C ALA A 206 -13.62 -12.59 13.15
N GLY A 207 -14.48 -13.62 13.06
CA GLY A 207 -15.91 -13.53 13.41
C GLY A 207 -16.80 -13.00 12.28
N HIS A 208 -16.31 -12.96 11.04
CA HIS A 208 -17.03 -12.39 9.91
C HIS A 208 -17.89 -13.43 9.19
N ALA A 209 -19.10 -13.66 9.71
CA ALA A 209 -20.03 -14.66 9.21
C ALA A 209 -20.43 -14.46 7.73
N GLY A 210 -20.63 -13.22 7.28
CA GLY A 210 -20.96 -12.93 5.88
C GLY A 210 -19.81 -13.25 4.92
N ALA A 211 -18.58 -12.89 5.28
CA ALA A 211 -17.38 -13.30 4.54
C ALA A 211 -17.20 -14.83 4.50
N ALA A 212 -17.43 -15.52 5.61
CA ALA A 212 -17.39 -16.99 5.66
C ALA A 212 -18.46 -17.60 4.73
N ARG A 213 -19.68 -17.06 4.74
CA ARG A 213 -20.78 -17.50 3.87
C ARG A 213 -20.43 -17.34 2.39
N ILE A 214 -19.88 -16.20 1.99
CA ILE A 214 -19.43 -15.95 0.61
C ILE A 214 -18.36 -16.96 0.20
N LEU A 215 -17.35 -17.18 1.05
CA LEU A 215 -16.28 -18.15 0.77
C LEU A 215 -16.82 -19.58 0.55
N LEU A 216 -17.77 -20.02 1.38
CA LEU A 216 -18.42 -21.33 1.26
C LEU A 216 -19.27 -21.43 -0.01
N GLN A 217 -20.05 -20.39 -0.32
CA GLN A 217 -20.86 -20.32 -1.55
C GLN A 217 -20.00 -20.40 -2.83
N HIS A 218 -18.76 -19.92 -2.75
CA HIS A 218 -17.78 -19.99 -3.83
C HIS A 218 -16.86 -21.22 -3.77
N GLY A 219 -17.21 -22.23 -2.98
CA GLY A 219 -16.57 -23.55 -3.00
C GLY A 219 -15.41 -23.74 -2.02
N ALA A 220 -15.25 -22.88 -1.01
CA ALA A 220 -14.28 -23.14 0.06
C ALA A 220 -14.65 -24.43 0.81
N ASP A 221 -13.70 -25.37 0.92
CA ASP A 221 -13.91 -26.59 1.71
C ASP A 221 -13.67 -26.34 3.20
N ALA A 222 -14.75 -26.40 4.00
CA ALA A 222 -14.72 -26.23 5.45
C ALA A 222 -13.93 -27.33 6.20
N ASN A 223 -13.63 -28.45 5.53
CA ASN A 223 -12.89 -29.56 6.10
C ASN A 223 -11.37 -29.47 5.90
N VAL A 224 -10.91 -28.53 5.07
CA VAL A 224 -9.47 -28.23 4.95
C VAL A 224 -8.94 -27.86 6.32
N ARG A 225 -7.74 -28.37 6.64
CA ARG A 225 -7.04 -28.02 7.88
C ARG A 225 -6.04 -26.91 7.59
N ASN A 226 -6.02 -25.88 8.44
CA ASN A 226 -4.97 -24.88 8.41
C ASN A 226 -3.62 -25.43 8.91
N SER A 227 -2.58 -24.59 8.95
CA SER A 227 -1.23 -24.96 9.41
C SER A 227 -1.15 -25.44 10.87
N ALA A 228 -2.14 -25.09 11.70
CA ALA A 228 -2.27 -25.59 13.08
C ALA A 228 -3.06 -26.91 13.17
N GLY A 229 -3.44 -27.50 12.02
CA GLY A 229 -4.23 -28.72 11.95
C GLY A 229 -5.72 -28.53 12.26
N ASN A 230 -6.23 -27.31 12.34
CA ASN A 230 -7.62 -27.01 12.69
C ASN A 230 -8.47 -26.82 11.44
N ARG A 231 -9.70 -27.35 11.44
CA ARG A 231 -10.75 -27.02 10.46
C ARG A 231 -11.38 -25.67 10.78
N ALA A 232 -12.20 -25.14 9.88
CA ALA A 232 -12.96 -23.91 10.12
C ALA A 232 -13.83 -24.03 11.40
N MET A 233 -14.51 -25.16 11.59
CA MET A 233 -15.32 -25.43 12.79
C MET A 233 -14.47 -25.42 14.08
N ASP A 234 -13.28 -26.05 14.05
CA ASP A 234 -12.37 -26.08 15.20
C ASP A 234 -11.92 -24.66 15.60
N VAL A 235 -11.67 -23.80 14.60
CA VAL A 235 -11.35 -22.39 14.84
C VAL A 235 -12.53 -21.67 15.50
N ALA A 236 -13.76 -21.84 14.99
CA ALA A 236 -14.94 -21.21 15.57
C ALA A 236 -15.15 -21.60 17.06
N LEU A 237 -15.04 -22.89 17.38
CA LEU A 237 -15.15 -23.39 18.76
C LEU A 237 -14.02 -22.86 19.66
N ALA A 238 -12.80 -22.78 19.14
CA ALA A 238 -11.68 -22.18 19.86
C ALA A 238 -11.92 -20.69 20.16
N MET A 239 -12.53 -19.93 19.24
CA MET A 239 -12.89 -18.54 19.46
C MET A 239 -14.03 -18.40 20.51
N GLN A 240 -15.01 -19.30 20.48
CA GLN A 240 -16.09 -19.36 21.48
C GLN A 240 -15.55 -19.60 22.90
N SER A 241 -14.61 -20.55 23.06
CA SER A 241 -13.99 -20.82 24.37
C SER A 241 -13.20 -19.63 24.94
N LYS A 242 -12.77 -18.70 24.06
CA LYS A 242 -12.12 -17.44 24.42
C LYS A 242 -13.11 -16.30 24.70
N GLY A 243 -14.41 -16.59 24.71
CA GLY A 243 -15.48 -15.62 25.00
C GLY A 243 -15.83 -14.71 23.83
N LYS A 244 -15.43 -15.03 22.59
CA LYS A 244 -15.91 -14.31 21.42
C LYS A 244 -17.29 -14.83 21.00
N ASP A 245 -18.15 -13.94 20.53
CA ASP A 245 -19.41 -14.34 19.91
C ASP A 245 -19.14 -14.97 18.54
N THR A 246 -19.48 -16.25 18.43
CA THR A 246 -19.31 -17.05 17.20
C THR A 246 -20.63 -17.66 16.73
N SER A 247 -21.76 -17.24 17.31
CA SER A 247 -23.07 -17.83 17.05
C SER A 247 -23.42 -17.84 15.56
N GLU A 248 -23.31 -16.70 14.90
CA GLU A 248 -23.58 -16.56 13.46
C GLU A 248 -22.59 -17.34 12.58
N VAL A 249 -21.31 -17.38 12.97
CA VAL A 249 -20.28 -18.11 12.21
C VAL A 249 -20.47 -19.62 12.32
N LEU A 250 -20.78 -20.14 13.51
CA LEU A 250 -21.09 -21.56 13.73
C LEU A 250 -22.30 -21.97 12.89
N LYS A 251 -23.36 -21.17 12.92
CA LYS A 251 -24.55 -21.39 12.10
C LYS A 251 -24.22 -21.46 10.60
N VAL A 252 -23.39 -20.52 10.11
CA VAL A 252 -22.92 -20.53 8.70
C VAL A 252 -22.20 -21.85 8.37
N LEU A 253 -21.33 -22.34 9.25
CA LEU A 253 -20.56 -23.57 9.05
C LEU A 253 -21.40 -24.85 9.18
N GLU A 254 -22.48 -24.83 9.96
CA GLU A 254 -23.42 -25.95 10.10
C GLU A 254 -24.38 -26.06 8.91
N GLU A 255 -24.68 -24.94 8.24
CA GLU A 255 -25.60 -24.85 7.10
C GLU A 255 -24.94 -25.17 5.74
N SER A 256 -23.61 -25.26 5.68
CA SER A 256 -22.80 -25.41 4.46
C SER A 256 -22.28 -26.83 4.26
#